data_AF-A0A7W0NY25-F1
#
_entry.id   AF-A0A7W0NY25-F1
#
_cell.length_a   1.000
_cell.length_b   1.000
_cell.length_c   1.000
_cell.angle_alpha   90.00
_cell.angle_beta   90.00
_cell.angle_gamma   90.00
#
_symmetry.space_group_name_H-M   'P 1'
#
loop_
_entity.id
_entity.type
_entity.pdbx_description
1 polymer ?
#
loop_
_entity_poly.entity_id
_entity_poly.type
_entity_poly.pdbx_seq_one_letter_code
_entity_poly.pdbx_strand_id
1 'polypeptide(L)'
;MALDRDLLEAVRELDVHDLRRLLILTQAQLESDGVFNSAKRPKVRLRSQMVKCGKPSCGACPHGPYWYAVWWEDGLRRTRYVGRLLTEA
;
A
#
# COMPACT_ATOMS: atom_id res chain seq x y z
N MET A 1 12.69 -3.55 -0.55
CA MET A 1 12.27 -3.13 -1.91
C MET A 1 10.83 -2.63 -1.83
N ALA A 2 10.45 -1.62 -2.62
CA ALA A 2 9.04 -1.30 -2.81
C ALA A 2 8.41 -2.34 -3.76
N LEU A 3 7.10 -2.54 -3.67
CA LEU A 3 6.39 -3.33 -4.69
C LEU A 3 6.48 -2.59 -6.03
N ASP A 4 6.61 -3.35 -7.11
CA ASP A 4 6.64 -2.83 -8.46
C ASP A 4 5.31 -2.13 -8.82
N ARG A 5 5.37 -1.07 -9.65
CA ARG A 5 4.18 -0.29 -10.02
C ARG A 5 3.16 -1.13 -10.77
N ASP A 6 3.61 -1.97 -11.69
CA ASP A 6 2.72 -2.74 -12.56
C ASP A 6 2.05 -3.85 -11.75
N LEU A 7 2.74 -4.41 -10.75
CA LEU A 7 2.12 -5.29 -9.76
C LEU A 7 1.02 -4.59 -8.96
N LEU A 8 1.26 -3.36 -8.49
CA LEU A 8 0.25 -2.58 -7.76
C LEU A 8 -0.97 -2.28 -8.63
N GLU A 9 -0.77 -2.00 -9.92
CA GLU A 9 -1.87 -1.80 -10.87
C GLU A 9 -2.63 -3.11 -11.13
N ALA A 10 -1.93 -4.23 -11.36
CA ALA A 10 -2.57 -5.52 -11.53
C ALA A 10 -3.44 -5.93 -10.33
N VAL A 11 -2.96 -5.70 -9.10
CA VAL A 11 -3.74 -6.00 -7.87
C VAL A 11 -5.00 -5.13 -7.78
N ARG A 12 -5.00 -3.91 -8.31
CA ARG A 12 -6.18 -3.02 -8.30
C ARG A 12 -7.27 -3.45 -9.26
N GLU A 13 -6.90 -4.10 -10.36
CA GLU A 13 -7.84 -4.61 -11.36
C GLU A 13 -8.44 -5.97 -10.96
N LEU A 14 -7.99 -6.57 -9.85
CA LEU A 14 -8.55 -7.83 -9.37
C LEU A 14 -9.97 -7.66 -8.84
N ASP A 15 -10.82 -8.63 -9.15
CA ASP A 15 -12.15 -8.72 -8.57
C ASP A 15 -12.10 -9.26 -7.12
N VAL A 16 -13.26 -9.30 -6.46
CA VAL A 16 -13.36 -9.77 -5.07
C VAL A 16 -12.92 -11.23 -4.89
N HIS A 17 -13.09 -12.07 -5.89
CA HIS A 17 -12.73 -13.48 -5.83
C HIS A 17 -11.21 -13.63 -5.91
N ASP A 18 -10.57 -12.95 -6.83
CA ASP A 18 -9.12 -12.99 -7.00
C ASP A 18 -8.40 -12.25 -5.87
N LEU A 19 -8.96 -11.17 -5.34
CA LEU A 19 -8.46 -10.53 -4.12
C LEU A 19 -8.49 -11.48 -2.92
N ARG A 20 -9.53 -12.32 -2.78
CA ARG A 20 -9.57 -13.34 -1.73
C ARG A 20 -8.49 -14.41 -1.93
N ARG A 21 -8.27 -14.86 -3.16
CA ARG A 21 -7.20 -15.83 -3.49
C ARG A 21 -5.82 -15.26 -3.20
N LEU A 22 -5.57 -14.01 -3.60
CA LEU A 22 -4.32 -13.31 -3.30
C LEU A 22 -4.11 -13.16 -1.79
N LEU A 23 -5.17 -12.83 -1.03
CA LEU A 23 -5.11 -12.74 0.42
C LEU A 23 -4.72 -14.07 1.08
N ILE A 24 -5.33 -15.18 0.63
CA ILE A 24 -5.01 -16.53 1.12
C ILE A 24 -3.55 -16.87 0.84
N LEU A 25 -3.10 -16.68 -0.41
CA LEU A 25 -1.72 -16.96 -0.81
C LEU A 25 -0.72 -16.14 0.02
N THR A 26 -0.97 -14.83 0.15
CA THR A 26 -0.09 -13.92 0.90
C THR A 26 -0.03 -14.30 2.38
N GLN A 27 -1.16 -14.67 3.00
CA GLN A 27 -1.18 -15.12 4.40
C GLN A 27 -0.37 -16.41 4.58
N ALA A 28 -0.62 -17.43 3.76
CA ALA A 28 0.08 -18.71 3.84
C ALA A 28 1.60 -18.54 3.71
N GLN A 29 2.05 -17.66 2.81
CA GLN A 29 3.48 -17.37 2.65
C GLN A 29 4.08 -16.69 3.89
N LEU A 30 3.42 -15.65 4.41
CA LEU A 30 3.93 -14.95 5.60
C LEU A 30 3.89 -15.82 6.87
N GLU A 31 2.92 -16.74 6.98
CA GLU A 31 2.86 -17.74 8.04
C GLU A 31 4.02 -18.73 7.93
N SER A 32 4.29 -19.23 6.73
CA SER A 32 5.43 -20.12 6.46
C SER A 32 6.77 -19.48 6.82
N ASP A 33 6.91 -18.17 6.60
CA ASP A 33 8.12 -17.42 6.93
C ASP A 33 8.21 -17.06 8.43
N GLY A 34 7.18 -17.38 9.23
CA GLY A 34 7.12 -17.08 10.67
C GLY A 34 6.94 -15.60 11.00
N VAL A 35 6.62 -14.76 10.01
CA VAL A 35 6.50 -13.30 10.15
C VAL A 35 5.05 -12.86 10.38
N PHE A 36 4.07 -13.73 10.13
CA PHE A 36 2.65 -13.44 10.32
C PHE A 36 2.08 -14.10 11.56
N ASN A 37 1.48 -13.28 12.42
CA ASN A 37 0.62 -13.74 13.49
C ASN A 37 -0.83 -13.33 13.16
N SER A 38 -1.65 -14.31 12.78
CA SER A 38 -3.05 -14.10 12.43
C SER A 38 -3.88 -13.46 13.54
N ALA A 39 -3.45 -13.58 14.81
CA ALA A 39 -4.07 -12.95 15.98
C ALA A 39 -3.65 -11.48 16.20
N LYS A 40 -2.55 -11.01 15.61
CA LYS A 40 -2.06 -9.63 15.72
C LYS A 40 -2.10 -8.91 14.37
N ARG A 41 -3.29 -8.73 13.80
CA ARG A 41 -3.45 -7.86 12.62
C ARG A 41 -3.47 -6.39 13.06
N PRO A 42 -2.46 -5.58 12.71
CA PRO A 42 -2.48 -4.18 13.07
C PRO A 42 -3.64 -3.47 12.36
N LYS A 43 -4.29 -2.53 13.05
CA LYS A 43 -5.33 -1.70 12.44
C LYS A 43 -4.67 -0.70 11.47
N VAL A 44 -4.65 -1.06 10.19
CA VAL A 44 -4.11 -0.20 9.13
C VAL A 44 -5.14 0.85 8.74
N ARG A 45 -4.70 2.10 8.62
CA ARG A 45 -5.46 3.19 7.99
C ARG A 45 -4.72 3.66 6.74
N LEU A 46 -5.45 3.90 5.67
CA LEU A 46 -4.91 4.49 4.46
C LEU A 46 -4.97 6.03 4.56
N ARG A 47 -3.89 6.70 4.15
CA ARG A 47 -3.78 8.16 4.10
C ARG A 47 -3.27 8.60 2.74
N SER A 48 -4.02 9.49 2.07
CA SER A 48 -3.56 10.16 0.86
C SER A 48 -2.61 11.33 1.18
N GLN A 49 -1.65 11.58 0.31
CA GLN A 49 -0.70 12.70 0.38
C GLN A 49 -0.41 13.24 -1.02
N MET A 50 -0.40 14.57 -1.14
CA MET A 50 0.10 15.30 -2.31
C MET A 50 1.52 15.77 -2.02
N VAL A 51 2.47 15.51 -2.92
CA VAL A 51 3.91 15.73 -2.68
C VAL A 51 4.48 16.70 -3.71
N LYS A 52 5.23 17.71 -3.27
CA LYS A 52 6.02 18.58 -4.14
C LYS A 52 7.28 17.84 -4.59
N CYS A 53 7.57 17.77 -5.90
CA CYS A 53 8.76 17.07 -6.40
C CYS A 53 10.08 17.85 -6.26
N GLY A 54 10.03 19.14 -5.89
CA GLY A 54 11.23 19.97 -5.74
C GLY A 54 11.90 20.43 -7.05
N LYS A 55 11.35 20.04 -8.22
CA LYS A 55 11.86 20.53 -9.51
C LYS A 55 11.50 22.01 -9.70
N PRO A 56 12.46 22.91 -10.00
CA PRO A 56 12.22 24.36 -10.08
C PRO A 56 11.14 24.78 -11.08
N SER A 57 10.99 24.04 -12.19
CA SER A 57 10.07 24.35 -13.29
C SER A 57 8.84 23.43 -13.34
N CYS A 58 8.50 22.71 -12.26
CA CYS A 58 7.35 21.82 -12.28
C CYS A 58 6.02 22.60 -12.15
N GLY A 59 5.31 22.77 -13.27
CA GLY A 59 3.96 23.35 -13.30
C GLY A 59 2.83 22.39 -12.88
N ALA A 60 3.12 21.10 -12.71
CA ALA A 60 2.14 20.06 -12.38
C ALA A 60 2.15 19.63 -10.91
N CYS A 61 2.87 20.37 -10.04
CA CYS A 61 2.86 20.14 -8.61
C CYS A 61 1.57 20.65 -7.95
N PRO A 62 1.16 20.06 -6.81
CA PRO A 62 1.74 18.88 -6.15
C PRO A 62 1.32 17.57 -6.83
N HIS A 63 2.16 16.54 -6.78
CA HIS A 63 1.87 15.23 -7.37
C HIS A 63 1.11 14.31 -6.41
N GLY A 64 0.25 13.46 -6.96
CA GLY A 64 -0.50 12.48 -6.18
C GLY A 64 -1.90 12.22 -6.77
N PRO A 65 -2.86 11.75 -5.94
CA PRO A 65 -2.67 11.38 -4.53
C PRO A 65 -1.83 10.11 -4.37
N TYR A 66 -0.76 10.18 -3.58
CA TYR A 66 -0.02 9.01 -3.13
C TYR A 66 -0.62 8.46 -1.85
N TRP A 67 -0.70 7.15 -1.73
CA TRP A 67 -1.32 6.49 -0.59
C TRP A 67 -0.30 5.79 0.27
N TYR A 68 -0.47 5.97 1.58
CA TYR A 68 0.35 5.35 2.60
C TYR A 68 -0.54 4.57 3.56
N ALA A 69 -0.16 3.32 3.83
CA ALA A 69 -0.63 2.57 4.96
C ALA A 69 0.02 3.14 6.23
N VAL A 70 -0.79 3.36 7.26
CA VAL A 70 -0.36 3.85 8.57
C VAL A 70 -0.91 2.91 9.62
N TRP A 71 -0.03 2.40 10.48
CA TRP A 71 -0.41 1.55 11.61
C TRP A 71 0.49 1.79 12.82
N TRP A 72 0.13 1.21 13.96
CA TRP A 72 0.95 1.20 15.17
C TRP A 72 1.42 -0.22 15.43
N GLU A 73 2.69 -0.35 15.78
CA GLU A 73 3.36 -1.62 16.06
C GLU A 73 4.40 -1.35 17.15
N ASP A 74 4.33 -2.10 18.25
CA ASP A 74 5.21 -1.95 19.42
C ASP A 74 5.33 -0.50 19.93
N GLY A 75 4.20 0.22 19.95
CA GLY A 75 4.16 1.62 20.39
C GLY A 75 4.76 2.62 19.40
N LEU A 76 5.19 2.19 18.22
CA LEU A 76 5.73 3.05 17.17
C LEU A 76 4.75 3.18 16.00
N ARG A 77 4.60 4.40 15.50
CA ARG A 77 3.85 4.66 14.28
C ARG A 77 4.67 4.22 13.08
N ARG A 78 4.14 3.27 12.31
CA ARG A 78 4.71 2.80 11.05
C ARG A 78 3.96 3.40 9.87
N THR A 79 4.69 3.64 8.78
CA THR A 79 4.12 4.05 7.50
C THR A 79 4.74 3.26 6.37
N ARG A 80 3.93 2.94 5.34
CA ARG A 80 4.42 2.27 4.13
C ARG A 80 3.70 2.82 2.92
N TYR A 81 4.45 3.10 1.86
CA TYR A 81 3.87 3.47 0.57
C TYR A 81 3.09 2.28 -0.01
N VAL A 82 1.85 2.54 -0.43
CA VAL A 82 0.93 1.55 -0.98
C VAL A 82 0.80 1.71 -2.50
N GLY A 83 0.97 2.93 -3.02
CA GLY A 83 0.81 3.19 -4.44
C GLY A 83 0.14 4.54 -4.72
N ARG A 84 -0.13 4.81 -5.98
CA ARG A 84 -1.05 5.86 -6.41
C ARG A 84 -2.41 5.21 -6.62
N LEU A 85 -3.40 5.49 -5.77
CA LEU A 85 -4.78 5.16 -6.12
C LEU A 85 -5.22 6.24 -7.10
N LEU A 86 -5.30 5.88 -8.37
CA LEU A 86 -5.93 6.72 -9.39
C LEU A 86 -7.35 6.99 -8.89
N THR A 87 -7.62 8.21 -8.45
CA THR A 87 -8.96 8.79 -8.58
C THR A 87 -9.17 8.95 -10.08
N GLU A 88 -10.23 8.35 -10.62
CA GLU A 88 -10.66 8.58 -12.00
C GLU A 88 -10.62 10.08 -12.28
N ALA A 89 -9.97 10.45 -13.39
CA ALA A 89 -9.92 11.83 -13.88
C ALA A 89 -11.19 12.11 -14.70
#